data_AF-A0A497RDS0-F1
#
_entry.id   AF-A0A497RDS0-F1
#
_cell.length_a   1.000
_cell.length_b   1.000
_cell.length_c   1.000
_cell.angle_alpha   90.00
_cell.angle_beta   90.00
_cell.angle_gamma   90.00
#
_symmetry.space_group_name_H-M   'P 1'
#
loop_
_entity.id
_entity.type
_entity.pdbx_description
1 polymer ?
#
loop_
_entity_poly.entity_id
_entity_poly.type
_entity_poly.pdbx_seq_one_letter_code
_entity_poly.pdbx_strand_id
1 'polypeptide(L)'
;MTKKSTTTFQFDYACLGGTFDRIHGGHKLLLQTALKLAKRVLIGVTTDELARRGKKLPELIYPYEKRVQDVIDFLQSIGVTEDRYDIRPLSRATQYADEYPEIKAIVISPETYGRVLDINDIRREKGLEELIAIAIPYYRDENGRIVSSQTFRELELRLQEQIKSKDDDATLP
;
A
#
# COMPACT_ATOMS: atom_id res chain seq x y z
N MET A 1 -19.85 -33.37 12.46
CA MET A 1 -19.87 -32.06 13.15
C MET A 1 -18.65 -31.28 12.73
N THR A 2 -18.78 -30.41 11.73
CA THR A 2 -17.70 -29.55 11.23
C THR A 2 -17.46 -28.42 12.23
N LYS A 3 -16.27 -28.39 12.85
CA LYS A 3 -15.83 -27.26 13.68
C LYS A 3 -15.82 -26.00 12.80
N LYS A 4 -16.77 -25.08 13.00
CA LYS A 4 -16.65 -23.71 12.50
C LYS A 4 -15.40 -23.12 13.15
N SER A 5 -14.33 -22.93 12.38
CA SER A 5 -13.17 -22.16 12.80
C SER A 5 -13.62 -20.72 12.97
N THR A 6 -13.84 -20.27 14.20
CA THR A 6 -14.14 -18.86 14.49
C THR A 6 -12.89 -18.06 14.19
N THR A 7 -12.89 -17.27 13.11
CA THR A 7 -11.78 -16.36 12.81
C THR A 7 -11.72 -15.29 13.90
N THR A 8 -10.75 -15.40 14.81
CA THR A 8 -10.49 -14.38 15.83
C THR A 8 -9.58 -13.30 15.25
N PHE A 9 -10.06 -12.07 15.24
CA PHE A 9 -9.28 -10.90 14.86
C PHE A 9 -8.71 -10.23 16.11
N GLN A 10 -7.50 -9.67 16.01
CA GLN A 10 -6.85 -8.94 17.10
C GLN A 10 -7.41 -7.53 17.24
N PHE A 11 -7.85 -6.93 16.13
CA PHE A 11 -8.41 -5.58 16.09
C PHE A 11 -9.79 -5.60 15.42
N ASP A 12 -10.69 -4.73 15.87
CA ASP A 12 -11.95 -4.51 15.15
C ASP A 12 -11.70 -3.68 13.88
N TYR A 13 -10.82 -2.69 13.97
CA TYR A 13 -10.49 -1.82 12.84
C TYR A 13 -9.01 -1.43 12.84
N ALA A 14 -8.36 -1.63 11.69
CA ALA A 14 -7.01 -1.19 11.43
C ALA A 14 -6.94 -0.35 10.15
N CYS A 15 -5.85 0.37 9.95
CA CYS A 15 -5.57 1.05 8.70
C CYS A 15 -4.19 0.75 8.14
N LEU A 16 -4.02 1.08 6.87
CA LEU A 16 -2.75 1.14 6.18
C LEU A 16 -2.83 2.20 5.08
N GLY A 17 -1.68 2.71 4.66
CA GLY A 17 -1.59 3.73 3.62
C GLY A 17 -0.45 3.44 2.66
N GLY A 18 -0.67 3.73 1.39
CA GLY A 18 0.35 3.50 0.38
C GLY A 18 0.00 4.15 -0.96
N THR A 19 1.01 4.25 -1.83
CA THR A 19 0.76 4.66 -3.21
C THR A 19 0.17 3.51 -4.02
N PHE A 20 0.55 2.25 -3.74
CA PHE A 20 0.08 1.08 -4.46
C PHE A 20 0.33 1.13 -5.97
N ASP A 21 1.41 1.79 -6.38
CA ASP A 21 1.86 1.80 -7.76
C ASP A 21 2.44 0.42 -8.12
N ARG A 22 1.88 -0.25 -9.12
CA ARG A 22 2.27 -1.60 -9.58
C ARG A 22 2.36 -2.60 -8.42
N ILE A 23 1.21 -3.20 -8.05
CA ILE A 23 1.11 -4.12 -6.91
C ILE A 23 2.17 -5.23 -6.97
N HIS A 24 3.02 -5.28 -5.94
CA HIS A 24 4.13 -6.22 -5.82
C HIS A 24 4.12 -6.91 -4.44
N GLY A 25 5.05 -7.84 -4.20
CA GLY A 25 5.08 -8.66 -2.98
C GLY A 25 5.00 -7.88 -1.67
N GLY A 26 5.70 -6.75 -1.58
CA GLY A 26 5.60 -5.82 -0.44
C GLY A 26 4.18 -5.27 -0.20
N HIS A 27 3.49 -4.79 -1.23
CA HIS A 27 2.09 -4.34 -1.11
C HIS A 27 1.17 -5.49 -0.70
N LYS A 28 1.36 -6.68 -1.31
CA LYS A 28 0.56 -7.86 -0.99
C LYS A 28 0.72 -8.25 0.47
N LEU A 29 1.95 -8.29 0.97
CA LEU A 29 2.25 -8.57 2.38
C LEU A 29 1.62 -7.53 3.32
N LEU A 30 1.67 -6.24 2.96
CA LEU A 30 1.07 -5.15 3.73
C LEU A 30 -0.45 -5.34 3.88
N LEU A 31 -1.13 -5.52 2.74
CA LEU A 31 -2.58 -5.71 2.66
C LEU A 31 -3.02 -6.98 3.41
N GLN A 32 -2.36 -8.11 3.14
CA GLN A 32 -2.67 -9.39 3.77
C GLN A 32 -2.46 -9.37 5.28
N THR A 33 -1.42 -8.69 5.77
CA THR A 33 -1.16 -8.55 7.21
C THR A 33 -2.30 -7.81 7.90
N ALA A 34 -2.77 -6.69 7.34
CA ALA A 34 -3.88 -5.95 7.91
C ALA A 34 -5.19 -6.75 7.90
N LEU A 35 -5.50 -7.43 6.79
CA LEU A 35 -6.70 -8.27 6.66
C LEU A 35 -6.70 -9.48 7.59
N LYS A 36 -5.52 -9.98 7.97
CA LYS A 36 -5.39 -11.07 8.94
C LYS A 36 -5.64 -10.60 10.37
N LEU A 37 -5.21 -9.38 10.70
CA LEU A 37 -5.23 -8.86 12.06
C LEU A 37 -6.55 -8.17 12.43
N ALA A 38 -7.25 -7.59 11.45
CA ALA A 38 -8.43 -6.76 11.71
C ALA A 38 -9.72 -7.25 11.04
N LYS A 39 -10.86 -7.06 11.72
CA LYS A 39 -12.20 -7.33 11.15
C LYS A 39 -12.46 -6.42 9.95
N ARG A 40 -12.18 -5.12 10.06
CA ARG A 40 -12.25 -4.17 8.95
C ARG A 40 -10.90 -3.49 8.74
N VAL A 41 -10.63 -3.06 7.52
CA VAL A 41 -9.37 -2.37 7.17
C VAL A 41 -9.65 -1.11 6.34
N LEU A 42 -9.18 0.05 6.79
CA LEU A 42 -9.13 1.25 5.97
C LEU A 42 -7.85 1.23 5.14
N ILE A 43 -8.00 1.28 3.82
CA ILE A 43 -6.89 1.29 2.87
C ILE A 43 -6.81 2.68 2.25
N GLY A 44 -5.85 3.47 2.72
CA GLY A 44 -5.59 4.79 2.17
C GLY A 44 -4.71 4.70 0.92
N VAL A 45 -5.22 5.15 -0.23
CA VAL A 45 -4.49 5.21 -1.49
C VAL A 45 -4.13 6.66 -1.78
N THR A 46 -2.85 6.99 -1.93
CA THR A 46 -2.43 8.39 -2.15
C THR A 46 -3.08 8.99 -3.39
N THR A 47 -3.54 10.24 -3.32
CA THR A 47 -3.93 11.01 -4.52
C THR A 47 -2.76 11.13 -5.49
N ASP A 48 -3.01 11.48 -6.75
CA ASP A 48 -1.92 11.63 -7.73
C ASP A 48 -0.93 12.73 -7.36
N GLU A 49 -1.41 13.82 -6.76
CA GLU A 49 -0.56 14.87 -6.21
C GLU A 49 0.38 14.33 -5.12
N LEU A 50 -0.17 13.64 -4.12
CA LEU A 50 0.62 13.10 -3.03
C LEU A 50 1.56 11.97 -3.51
N ALA A 51 1.12 11.16 -4.46
CA ALA A 51 1.89 10.06 -5.03
C ALA A 51 3.16 10.55 -5.75
N ARG A 52 3.07 11.67 -6.46
CA ARG A 52 4.18 12.23 -7.25
C ARG A 52 5.19 12.98 -6.39
N ARG A 53 4.79 13.49 -5.23
CA ARG A 53 5.65 14.31 -4.37
C ARG A 53 6.89 13.56 -3.88
N GLY A 54 8.07 14.04 -4.28
CA GLY A 54 9.36 13.52 -3.79
C GLY A 54 9.70 12.10 -4.27
N LYS A 55 9.03 11.60 -5.32
CA LYS A 55 9.32 10.29 -5.92
C LYS A 55 10.19 10.43 -7.17
N LYS A 56 11.02 9.41 -7.42
CA LYS A 56 11.72 9.24 -8.69
C LYS A 56 10.76 8.71 -9.76
N LEU A 57 10.91 9.24 -10.99
CA LEU A 57 10.07 8.94 -12.15
C LEU A 57 8.57 9.14 -11.87
N PRO A 58 8.14 10.30 -11.32
CA PRO A 58 6.76 10.54 -10.93
C PRO A 58 5.78 10.47 -12.11
N GLU A 59 6.24 10.75 -13.33
CA GLU A 59 5.49 10.65 -14.58
C GLU A 59 5.03 9.22 -14.91
N LEU A 60 5.77 8.21 -14.44
CA LEU A 60 5.44 6.80 -14.66
C LEU A 60 4.50 6.22 -13.60
N ILE A 61 4.14 6.99 -12.56
CA ILE A 61 3.20 6.54 -11.54
C ILE A 61 1.80 6.44 -12.16
N TYR A 62 1.12 5.30 -11.95
CA TYR A 62 -0.23 5.11 -12.46
C TYR A 62 -1.23 6.11 -11.84
N PRO A 63 -2.26 6.54 -12.60
CA PRO A 63 -3.34 7.38 -12.07
C PRO A 63 -4.03 6.75 -10.86
N TYR A 64 -4.62 7.58 -10.01
CA TYR A 64 -5.27 7.18 -8.77
C TYR A 64 -6.29 6.05 -8.99
N GLU A 65 -7.16 6.20 -9.98
CA GLU A 65 -8.22 5.25 -10.30
C GLU A 65 -7.63 3.89 -10.66
N LYS A 66 -6.54 3.87 -11.43
CA LYS A 66 -5.86 2.62 -11.78
C LYS A 66 -5.25 1.96 -10.55
N ARG A 67 -4.60 2.71 -9.67
CA ARG A 67 -4.00 2.17 -8.44
C ARG A 67 -5.06 1.62 -7.48
N VAL A 68 -6.21 2.29 -7.38
CA VAL A 68 -7.37 1.79 -6.63
C VAL A 68 -7.88 0.49 -7.25
N GLN A 69 -8.04 0.43 -8.56
CA GLN A 69 -8.49 -0.78 -9.24
C GLN A 69 -7.51 -1.94 -9.04
N ASP A 70 -6.20 -1.71 -9.18
CA ASP A 70 -5.18 -2.74 -8.97
C ASP A 70 -5.22 -3.29 -7.51
N VAL A 71 -5.56 -2.44 -6.51
CA VAL A 71 -5.79 -2.89 -5.11
C VAL A 71 -7.04 -3.74 -5.01
N ILE A 72 -8.17 -3.29 -5.59
CA ILE A 72 -9.44 -4.04 -5.58
C ILE A 72 -9.25 -5.41 -6.24
N ASP A 73 -8.64 -5.46 -7.42
CA ASP A 73 -8.37 -6.69 -8.16
C ASP A 73 -7.55 -7.66 -7.31
N PHE A 74 -6.53 -7.17 -6.62
CA PHE A 74 -5.75 -8.01 -5.71
C PHE A 74 -6.59 -8.54 -4.55
N LEU A 75 -7.38 -7.70 -3.88
CA LEU A 75 -8.23 -8.10 -2.75
C LEU A 75 -9.26 -9.16 -3.17
N GLN A 76 -9.90 -8.97 -4.32
CA GLN A 76 -10.83 -9.93 -4.89
C GLN A 76 -10.13 -11.24 -5.28
N SER A 77 -8.91 -11.17 -5.84
CA SER A 77 -8.13 -12.36 -6.23
C SER A 77 -7.79 -13.29 -5.05
N ILE A 78 -7.74 -12.75 -3.82
CA ILE A 78 -7.51 -13.52 -2.59
C ILE A 78 -8.79 -13.82 -1.80
N GLY A 79 -9.96 -13.57 -2.40
CA GLY A 79 -11.28 -13.90 -1.84
C GLY A 79 -11.74 -13.00 -0.70
N VAL A 80 -11.23 -11.77 -0.61
CA VAL A 80 -11.67 -10.79 0.39
C VAL A 80 -12.97 -10.16 -0.06
N THR A 81 -13.96 -10.16 0.83
CA THR A 81 -15.27 -9.54 0.59
C THR A 81 -15.24 -8.03 0.85
N GLU A 82 -16.04 -7.26 0.11
CA GLU A 82 -16.02 -5.79 0.14
C GLU A 82 -16.36 -5.18 1.51
N ASP A 83 -17.09 -5.89 2.37
CA ASP A 83 -17.41 -5.44 3.74
C ASP A 83 -16.17 -5.39 4.66
N ARG A 84 -15.09 -6.08 4.28
CA ARG A 84 -13.84 -6.17 5.05
C ARG A 84 -12.94 -4.96 4.86
N TYR A 85 -13.15 -4.12 3.85
CA TYR A 85 -12.28 -2.99 3.57
C TYR A 85 -13.01 -1.73 3.12
N ASP A 86 -12.37 -0.59 3.34
CA ASP A 86 -12.81 0.73 2.85
C ASP A 86 -11.60 1.41 2.19
N ILE A 87 -11.66 1.65 0.88
CA ILE A 87 -10.58 2.29 0.13
C ILE A 87 -10.88 3.79 0.03
N ARG A 88 -9.95 4.62 0.49
CA ARG A 88 -10.11 6.08 0.49
C ARG A 88 -8.90 6.84 -0.05
N PRO A 89 -9.12 8.01 -0.68
CA PRO A 89 -8.02 8.84 -1.14
C PRO A 89 -7.25 9.45 0.04
N LEU A 90 -5.92 9.37 0.00
CA LEU A 90 -5.03 10.06 0.93
C LEU A 90 -4.43 11.30 0.28
N SER A 91 -4.83 12.47 0.76
CA SER A 91 -4.23 13.76 0.38
C SER A 91 -3.13 14.19 1.36
N ARG A 92 -3.08 13.60 2.56
CA ARG A 92 -2.05 13.84 3.58
C ARG A 92 -1.57 12.52 4.18
N ALA A 93 -0.28 12.43 4.50
CA ALA A 93 0.37 11.17 4.92
C ALA A 93 -0.22 10.54 6.19
N THR A 94 -0.80 11.34 7.08
CA THR A 94 -1.35 10.91 8.38
C THR A 94 -2.88 10.80 8.37
N GLN A 95 -3.54 11.25 7.29
CA GLN A 95 -5.00 11.33 7.17
C GLN A 95 -5.69 10.01 7.50
N TYR A 96 -6.88 10.09 8.09
CA TYR A 96 -7.66 8.99 8.67
C TYR A 96 -7.04 8.36 9.91
N ALA A 97 -5.74 8.03 9.88
CA ALA A 97 -5.05 7.44 11.01
C ALA A 97 -5.02 8.38 12.23
N ASP A 98 -4.92 9.70 12.01
CA ASP A 98 -4.93 10.72 13.08
C ASP A 98 -6.32 11.33 13.36
N GLU A 99 -7.38 10.82 12.73
CA GLU A 99 -8.73 11.40 12.76
C GLU A 99 -9.77 10.45 13.35
N TYR A 100 -9.64 9.13 13.13
CA TYR A 100 -10.68 8.14 13.46
C TYR A 100 -10.34 7.45 14.80
N PRO A 101 -11.12 7.67 15.87
CA PRO A 101 -10.86 7.07 17.20
C PRO A 101 -11.02 5.55 17.23
N GLU A 102 -11.85 5.00 16.34
CA GLU A 102 -12.16 3.57 16.25
C GLU A 102 -11.02 2.75 15.63
N ILE A 103 -10.09 3.40 14.91
CA ILE A 103 -8.88 2.76 14.41
C ILE A 103 -7.91 2.61 15.58
N LYS A 104 -7.51 1.36 15.85
CA LYS A 104 -6.62 1.01 16.97
C LYS A 104 -5.25 0.51 16.52
N ALA A 105 -5.12 0.17 15.24
CA ALA A 105 -3.89 -0.37 14.68
C ALA A 105 -3.58 0.22 13.30
N ILE A 106 -2.29 0.38 13.03
CA ILE A 106 -1.78 0.76 11.71
C ILE A 106 -0.74 -0.26 11.25
N VAL A 107 -0.91 -0.80 10.05
CA VAL A 107 0.07 -1.69 9.43
C VAL A 107 0.96 -0.88 8.51
N ILE A 108 2.27 -1.02 8.68
CA ILE A 108 3.27 -0.17 8.04
C ILE A 108 4.37 -1.00 7.41
N SER A 109 4.86 -0.50 6.27
CA SER A 109 6.07 -1.01 5.65
C SER A 109 7.30 -0.29 6.21
N PRO A 110 8.52 -0.81 5.94
CA PRO A 110 9.72 -0.17 6.46
C PRO A 110 9.92 1.28 6.03
N GLU A 111 9.38 1.66 4.87
CA GLU A 111 9.42 3.02 4.34
C GLU A 111 8.56 4.02 5.14
N THR A 112 7.64 3.55 5.98
CA THR A 112 6.68 4.40 6.69
C THR A 112 6.83 4.37 8.21
N TYR A 113 7.88 3.74 8.76
CA TYR A 113 8.11 3.66 10.22
C TYR A 113 8.05 4.99 10.94
N GLY A 114 8.78 6.01 10.45
CA GLY A 114 8.84 7.32 11.10
C GLY A 114 7.50 8.02 11.20
N ARG A 115 6.57 7.72 10.29
CA ARG A 115 5.26 8.39 10.23
C ARG A 115 4.32 8.01 11.36
N VAL A 116 4.51 6.84 11.99
CA VAL A 116 3.64 6.43 13.09
C VAL A 116 3.89 7.27 14.34
N LEU A 117 5.13 7.72 14.55
CA LEU A 117 5.44 8.65 15.63
C LEU A 117 4.68 9.96 15.45
N ASP A 118 4.77 10.55 14.25
CA ASP A 118 4.02 11.77 13.91
C ASP A 118 2.51 11.60 14.10
N ILE A 119 1.95 10.44 13.68
CA ILE A 119 0.52 10.14 13.85
C ILE A 119 0.16 10.07 15.33
N ASN A 120 0.94 9.37 16.14
CA ASN A 120 0.64 9.20 17.56
C ASN A 120 0.79 10.50 18.36
N ASP A 121 1.73 11.37 17.99
CA ASP A 121 1.84 12.71 18.56
C ASP A 121 0.59 13.56 18.23
N ILE A 122 0.14 13.58 16.97
CA ILE A 122 -1.11 14.27 16.59
C ILE A 122 -2.33 13.68 17.31
N ARG A 123 -2.38 12.35 17.47
CA ARG A 123 -3.47 11.68 18.19
C ARG A 123 -3.48 12.09 19.66
N ARG A 124 -2.32 12.13 20.30
CA ARG A 124 -2.17 12.59 21.70
C ARG A 124 -2.65 14.02 21.88
N GLU A 125 -2.28 14.92 20.95
CA GLU A 125 -2.75 16.31 20.95
C GLU A 125 -4.28 16.43 20.81
N LYS A 126 -4.90 15.52 20.05
CA LYS A 126 -6.36 15.45 19.86
C LYS A 126 -7.09 14.65 20.95
N GLY A 127 -6.39 14.13 21.96
CA GLY A 127 -6.97 13.29 23.01
C GLY A 127 -7.40 11.89 22.55
N LEU A 128 -6.82 11.41 21.44
CA LEU A 128 -7.03 10.07 20.91
C LEU A 128 -5.98 9.09 21.44
N GLU A 129 -6.38 7.84 21.66
CA GLU A 129 -5.46 6.76 22.01
C GLU A 129 -4.43 6.52 20.90
N GLU A 130 -3.18 6.26 21.25
CA GLU A 130 -2.12 5.93 20.29
C GLU A 130 -2.44 4.66 19.50
N LEU A 131 -2.03 4.64 18.22
CA LEU A 131 -2.14 3.46 17.38
C LEU A 131 -1.06 2.45 17.72
N ILE A 132 -1.45 1.17 17.73
CA ILE A 132 -0.51 0.06 17.73
C ILE A 132 0.06 -0.09 16.33
N ALA A 133 1.38 0.03 16.21
CA ALA A 133 2.11 -0.13 14.96
C ALA A 133 2.42 -1.60 14.69
N ILE A 134 2.01 -2.11 13.53
CA ILE A 134 2.39 -3.44 13.05
C ILE A 134 3.32 -3.30 11.85
N ALA A 135 4.58 -3.60 12.10
CA ALA A 135 5.68 -3.56 11.16
C ALA A 135 5.71 -4.81 10.26
N ILE A 136 5.71 -4.65 8.94
CA ILE A 136 6.07 -5.73 8.02
C ILE A 136 7.57 -5.63 7.62
N PRO A 137 8.25 -6.77 7.37
CA PRO A 137 9.61 -6.73 6.83
C PRO A 137 9.64 -6.29 5.36
N TYR A 138 10.82 -5.95 4.86
CA TYR A 138 11.03 -5.79 3.43
C TYR A 138 10.74 -7.09 2.69
N TYR A 139 9.97 -6.99 1.61
CA TYR A 139 9.82 -8.09 0.68
C TYR A 139 11.02 -8.16 -0.26
N ARG A 140 11.60 -9.35 -0.40
CA ARG A 140 12.78 -9.60 -1.22
C ARG A 140 12.49 -10.64 -2.30
N ASP A 141 13.14 -10.49 -3.45
CA ASP A 141 13.13 -11.49 -4.52
C ASP A 141 14.03 -12.69 -4.19
N GLU A 142 14.08 -13.67 -5.10
CA GLU A 142 14.92 -14.87 -5.01
C GLU A 142 16.43 -14.57 -4.88
N ASN A 143 16.86 -13.37 -5.30
CA ASN A 143 18.24 -12.90 -5.24
C ASN A 143 18.51 -12.02 -4.01
N GLY A 144 17.54 -11.89 -3.08
CA GLY A 144 17.64 -11.08 -1.88
C GLY A 144 17.47 -9.56 -2.10
N ARG A 145 17.14 -9.11 -3.32
CA ARG A 145 16.94 -7.69 -3.63
C ARG A 145 15.57 -7.23 -3.14
N ILE A 146 15.50 -6.01 -2.62
CA ILE A 146 14.23 -5.42 -2.18
C ILE A 146 13.36 -5.16 -3.41
N VAL A 147 12.12 -5.64 -3.38
CA VAL A 147 11.14 -5.41 -4.44
C VAL A 147 10.32 -4.16 -4.11
N SER A 148 10.39 -3.15 -4.97
CA SER A 148 9.69 -1.87 -4.79
C SER A 148 9.09 -1.35 -6.10
N SER A 149 8.04 -0.51 -6.02
CA SER A 149 7.47 0.16 -7.19
C SER A 149 8.49 0.95 -8.00
N GLN A 150 9.51 1.53 -7.35
CA GLN A 150 10.56 2.27 -8.06
C GLN A 150 11.36 1.34 -8.99
N THR A 151 11.70 0.14 -8.51
CA THR A 151 12.40 -0.88 -9.29
C THR A 151 11.59 -1.26 -10.53
N PHE A 152 10.27 -1.39 -10.41
CA PHE A 152 9.40 -1.66 -11.56
C PHE A 152 9.33 -0.50 -12.56
N ARG A 153 9.25 0.75 -12.09
CA ARG A 153 9.28 1.93 -12.97
C ARG A 153 10.59 2.03 -13.76
N GLU A 154 11.72 1.80 -13.10
CA GLU A 154 13.04 1.80 -13.75
C GLU A 154 13.16 0.68 -14.80
N LEU A 155 12.61 -0.52 -14.52
CA LEU A 155 12.61 -1.63 -15.47
C LEU A 155 11.73 -1.35 -16.69
N GLU A 156 10.53 -0.80 -16.47
CA GLU A 156 9.61 -0.44 -17.55
C GLU A 156 10.20 0.61 -18.47
N LEU A 157 10.84 1.64 -17.92
CA LEU A 157 11.54 2.65 -18.72
C LEU A 157 12.64 2.03 -19.60
N ARG A 158 13.47 1.16 -19.03
CA ARG A 158 14.53 0.46 -19.79
C ARG A 158 13.98 -0.42 -20.90
N LEU A 159 12.86 -1.10 -20.65
CA LEU A 159 12.20 -1.92 -21.67
C LEU A 159 11.65 -1.06 -22.81
N GLN A 160 11.05 0.09 -22.49
CA GLN A 160 10.56 1.06 -23.49
C GLN A 160 11.72 1.60 -24.36
N GLU A 161 12.84 1.96 -23.74
CA GLU A 161 14.06 2.40 -24.45
C GLU A 161 14.62 1.32 -25.38
N GLN A 162 14.64 0.06 -24.93
CA GLN A 162 15.11 -1.07 -25.74
C GLN A 162 14.20 -1.34 -26.95
N ILE A 163 12.87 -1.30 -26.76
CA ILE A 163 11.90 -1.48 -27.86
C ILE A 163 12.12 -0.39 -28.90
N LYS A 164 12.21 0.87 -28.46
CA LYS A 164 12.44 2.01 -29.35
C LYS A 164 13.76 1.88 -30.13
N SER A 165 14.84 1.47 -29.47
CA SER A 165 16.14 1.27 -30.14
C SER A 165 16.11 0.18 -31.22
N LYS A 166 15.27 -0.86 -31.06
CA LYS A 166 15.12 -1.93 -32.06
C LYS A 166 14.29 -1.49 -33.25
N ASP A 167 13.27 -0.67 -33.02
CA ASP A 167 12.44 -0.12 -34.10
C ASP A 167 13.23 0.89 -34.95
N ASP A 168 14.12 1.67 -34.31
CA ASP A 168 15.03 2.59 -35.00
C ASP A 168 16.11 1.85 -35.82
N ASP A 169 16.62 0.71 -35.34
CA ASP A 169 17.62 -0.12 -36.08
C ASP A 169 16.98 -0.92 -37.24
N ALA A 170 15.69 -1.27 -37.12
CA ALA A 170 14.90 -1.93 -38.17
C ALA A 170 14.44 -0.98 -39.29
N THR A 171 14.67 0.34 -39.15
CA THR A 171 14.34 1.36 -40.15
C THR A 171 15.56 1.98 -40.85
N LEU A 172 16.78 1.48 -40.59
CA LEU A 172 17.93 1.80 -41.44
C LEU A 172 17.91 0.95 -42.74
N PRO A 173 18.11 1.56 -43.92
CA PRO A 173 18.16 0.86 -45.21
C PRO A 173 19.42 0.01 -45.41
#